data_AF-A0A399ZRK3-F1
#
_entry.id   AF-A0A399ZRK3-F1
#
_cell.length_a   1.000
_cell.length_b   1.000
_cell.length_c   1.000
_cell.angle_alpha   90.00
_cell.angle_beta   90.00
_cell.angle_gamma   90.00
#
_symmetry.space_group_name_H-M   'P 1'
#
loop_
_entity.id
_entity.type
_entity.pdbx_description
1 polymer ?
#
loop_
_entity_poly.entity_id
_entity_poly.type
_entity_poly.pdbx_seq_one_letter_code
_entity_poly.pdbx_strand_id
1 'polypeptide(L)'
;MKTSHQIYARVAGFTFLAYIAAGITSMTLGDQSQASGLLALIQSFSALTLGVTLFALTYEQGLILALFALTCRVAEAIQSGESAAIYFSVGSLFFSWLLLRGRSIPTWLAWVGVIASALLVVILPLQLVGFFGGTMSWASSVTWLVWLPMLVFEVTLAFWFMIKGVAIPTAQNRLSNI
;
A
#
# COMPACT_ATOMS: atom_id res chain seq x y z
N MET A 1 24.39 9.16 -2.86
CA MET A 1 22.92 8.98 -2.96
C MET A 1 22.34 7.71 -2.31
N LYS A 2 23.13 6.77 -1.76
CA LYS A 2 22.63 5.53 -1.12
C LYS A 2 21.76 5.74 0.14
N THR A 3 21.96 6.86 0.83
CA THR A 3 21.32 7.17 2.12
C THR A 3 19.86 7.61 1.98
N SER A 4 19.50 8.38 0.95
CA SER A 4 18.14 8.91 0.79
C SER A 4 17.10 7.79 0.59
N HIS A 5 17.39 6.77 -0.24
CA HIS A 5 16.46 5.65 -0.46
C HIS A 5 16.24 4.79 0.78
N GLN A 6 17.24 4.65 1.65
CA GLN A 6 17.08 3.93 2.91
C GLN A 6 16.20 4.71 3.89
N ILE A 7 16.32 6.04 3.91
CA ILE A 7 15.44 6.91 4.69
C ILE A 7 14.01 6.80 4.16
N TYR A 8 13.80 6.91 2.84
CA TYR A 8 12.47 6.77 2.24
C TYR A 8 11.84 5.40 2.51
N ALA A 9 12.61 4.31 2.43
CA ALA A 9 12.13 2.98 2.77
C ALA A 9 11.69 2.91 4.24
N ARG A 10 12.53 3.38 5.18
CA ARG A 10 12.17 3.37 6.61
C ARG A 10 10.93 4.20 6.90
N VAL A 11 10.83 5.39 6.32
CA VAL A 11 9.63 6.24 6.44
C VAL A 11 8.41 5.48 5.92
N ALA A 12 8.47 4.90 4.71
CA ALA A 12 7.38 4.10 4.15
C ALA A 12 6.96 2.94 5.09
N GLY A 13 7.92 2.24 5.70
CA GLY A 13 7.64 1.15 6.65
C GLY A 13 6.90 1.63 7.91
N PHE A 14 7.36 2.71 8.54
CA PHE A 14 6.66 3.29 9.70
C PHE A 14 5.27 3.79 9.34
N THR A 15 5.13 4.45 8.19
CA THR A 15 3.86 4.97 7.69
C THR A 15 2.86 3.84 7.37
N PHE A 16 3.32 2.71 6.83
CA PHE A 16 2.47 1.51 6.66
C PHE A 16 1.87 1.04 7.99
N LEU A 17 2.70 0.88 9.02
CA LEU A 17 2.21 0.43 10.33
C LEU A 17 1.21 1.42 10.94
N ALA A 18 1.49 2.72 10.83
CA ALA A 18 0.58 3.76 11.28
C ALA A 18 -0.74 3.76 10.51
N TYR A 19 -0.70 3.59 9.19
CA TYR A 19 -1.88 3.49 8.33
C TYR A 19 -2.77 2.31 8.74
N ILE A 20 -2.19 1.11 8.90
CA ILE A 20 -2.92 -0.11 9.29
C ILE A 20 -3.52 0.06 10.69
N ALA A 21 -2.74 0.56 11.65
CA ALA A 21 -3.21 0.78 13.01
C ALA A 21 -4.39 1.77 13.05
N ALA A 22 -4.30 2.88 12.30
CA ALA A 22 -5.37 3.86 12.20
C ALA A 22 -6.63 3.28 11.55
N GLY A 23 -6.49 2.52 10.46
CA GLY A 23 -7.61 1.89 9.76
C GLY A 23 -8.36 0.87 10.63
N ILE A 24 -7.62 -0.04 11.30
CA ILE A 24 -8.23 -1.01 12.23
C ILE A 24 -8.93 -0.28 13.36
N THR A 25 -8.27 0.72 13.96
CA THR A 25 -8.83 1.48 15.10
C THR A 25 -10.08 2.24 14.69
N SER A 26 -10.08 2.88 13.51
CA SER A 26 -11.25 3.61 12.99
C SER A 26 -12.46 2.72 12.76
N MET A 27 -12.26 1.43 12.50
CA MET A 27 -13.35 0.49 12.27
C MET A 27 -13.88 -0.12 13.58
N THR A 28 -13.11 -0.03 14.68
CA THR A 28 -13.57 -0.42 16.03
C THR A 28 -14.31 0.70 16.76
N LEU A 29 -13.93 1.94 16.50
CA LEU A 29 -14.59 3.13 17.05
C LEU A 29 -15.74 3.50 16.13
N GLY A 30 -16.98 3.20 16.54
CA GLY A 30 -18.18 3.57 15.80
C GLY A 30 -18.19 5.06 15.40
N ASP A 31 -18.90 5.35 14.31
CA ASP A 31 -18.87 6.59 13.50
C ASP A 31 -19.14 7.91 14.27
N GLN A 32 -19.56 7.83 15.54
CA GLN A 32 -20.11 8.92 16.33
C GLN A 32 -19.10 9.62 17.27
N SER A 33 -17.80 9.32 17.18
CA SER A 33 -16.78 9.87 18.09
C SER A 33 -15.85 10.88 17.42
N GLN A 34 -15.46 11.96 18.09
CA GLN A 34 -14.43 12.90 17.56
C GLN A 34 -13.11 12.20 17.20
N ALA A 35 -12.84 11.06 17.84
CA ALA A 35 -11.70 10.20 17.55
C ALA A 35 -11.74 9.61 16.13
N SER A 36 -12.92 9.28 15.57
CA SER A 36 -13.03 8.74 14.21
C SER A 36 -12.56 9.76 13.16
N GLY A 37 -12.89 11.04 13.34
CA GLY A 37 -12.41 12.12 12.47
C GLY A 37 -10.90 12.31 12.51
N LEU A 38 -10.28 12.23 13.70
CA LEU A 38 -8.82 12.28 13.84
C LEU A 38 -8.14 11.08 13.19
N LEU A 39 -8.69 9.88 13.36
CA LEU A 39 -8.16 8.66 12.75
C LEU A 39 -8.25 8.71 11.22
N ALA A 40 -9.37 9.20 10.67
CA ALA A 40 -9.51 9.42 9.23
C ALA A 40 -8.46 10.41 8.71
N LEU A 41 -8.23 11.52 9.41
CA LEU A 41 -7.21 12.51 9.02
C LEU A 41 -5.79 11.92 9.08
N ILE A 42 -5.48 11.14 10.11
CA ILE A 42 -4.21 10.40 10.22
C ILE A 42 -4.08 9.40 9.06
N GLN A 43 -5.15 8.69 8.71
CA GLN A 43 -5.15 7.72 7.62
C GLN A 43 -4.91 8.40 6.26
N SER A 44 -5.59 9.50 5.96
CA SER A 44 -5.38 10.28 4.73
C SER A 44 -3.94 10.80 4.62
N PHE A 45 -3.41 11.36 5.72
CA PHE A 45 -2.04 11.85 5.75
C PHE A 45 -1.02 10.72 5.59
N SER A 46 -1.30 9.56 6.19
CA SER A 46 -0.48 8.37 6.07
C SER A 46 -0.49 7.80 4.64
N ALA A 47 -1.67 7.72 4.01
CA ALA A 47 -1.83 7.28 2.62
C ALA A 47 -1.05 8.16 1.64
N LEU A 48 -1.08 9.48 1.81
CA LEU A 48 -0.29 10.43 1.01
C LEU A 48 1.21 10.24 1.21
N THR A 49 1.65 10.14 2.47
CA THR A 49 3.07 9.92 2.79
C THR A 49 3.56 8.59 2.21
N LEU A 50 2.75 7.53 2.28
CA LEU A 50 3.01 6.25 1.64
C LEU A 50 3.10 6.37 0.12
N GLY A 51 2.14 7.03 -0.51
CA GLY A 51 2.12 7.24 -1.95
C GLY A 51 3.39 7.95 -2.43
N VAL A 52 3.78 9.05 -1.78
CA VAL A 52 4.96 9.84 -2.16
C VAL A 52 6.26 9.06 -1.93
N THR A 53 6.38 8.35 -0.80
CA THR A 53 7.58 7.56 -0.50
C THR A 53 7.73 6.37 -1.44
N LEU A 54 6.63 5.65 -1.73
CA LEU A 54 6.64 4.56 -2.71
C LEU A 54 6.90 5.06 -4.13
N PHE A 55 6.36 6.23 -4.51
CA PHE A 55 6.67 6.90 -5.76
C PHE A 55 8.18 7.18 -5.87
N ALA A 56 8.77 7.77 -4.82
CA ALA A 56 10.21 8.05 -4.77
C ALA A 56 11.08 6.78 -4.85
N LEU A 57 10.55 5.62 -4.47
CA LEU A 57 11.25 4.33 -4.62
C LEU A 57 11.05 3.69 -6.00
N THR A 58 9.94 3.99 -6.68
CA THR A 58 9.51 3.27 -7.89
C THR A 58 9.60 4.07 -9.20
N TYR A 59 9.84 5.39 -9.13
CA TYR A 59 9.82 6.27 -10.30
C TYR A 59 10.81 5.85 -11.40
N GLU A 60 11.98 5.30 -11.04
CA GLU A 60 12.99 4.86 -12.02
C GLU A 60 12.57 3.62 -12.81
N GLN A 61 11.66 2.80 -12.29
CA GLN A 61 11.20 1.58 -12.99
C GLN A 61 10.04 1.84 -13.95
N GLY A 62 9.34 2.96 -13.80
CA GLY A 62 8.20 3.30 -14.62
C GLY A 62 7.44 4.52 -14.11
N LEU A 63 7.91 5.71 -14.49
CA LEU A 63 7.34 7.00 -14.06
C LEU A 63 5.82 7.08 -14.22
N ILE A 64 5.29 6.70 -15.40
CA ILE A 64 3.85 6.83 -15.70
C ILE A 64 3.01 5.93 -14.78
N LEU A 65 3.45 4.69 -14.54
CA LEU A 65 2.77 3.75 -13.65
C LEU A 65 2.89 4.19 -12.19
N ALA A 66 4.04 4.72 -11.79
CA ALA A 66 4.27 5.23 -10.44
C ALA A 66 3.41 6.47 -10.17
N LEU A 67 3.28 7.38 -11.14
CA LEU A 67 2.38 8.52 -11.08
C LEU A 67 0.92 8.08 -11.01
N PHE A 68 0.51 7.09 -11.81
CA PHE A 68 -0.85 6.56 -11.75
C PHE A 68 -1.16 5.95 -10.37
N ALA A 69 -0.24 5.15 -9.83
CA ALA A 69 -0.35 4.59 -8.49
C ALA A 69 -0.43 5.68 -7.40
N LEU A 70 0.38 6.74 -7.54
CA LEU A 70 0.34 7.92 -6.66
C LEU A 70 -1.01 8.63 -6.74
N THR A 71 -1.57 8.84 -7.95
CA THR A 71 -2.90 9.43 -8.12
C THR A 71 -3.98 8.59 -7.46
N CYS A 72 -3.92 7.26 -7.56
CA CYS A 72 -4.84 6.39 -6.81
C CYS A 72 -4.69 6.56 -5.30
N ARG A 73 -3.45 6.68 -4.76
CA ARG A 73 -3.24 6.95 -3.33
C ARG A 73 -3.75 8.33 -2.89
N VAL A 74 -3.68 9.34 -3.76
CA VAL A 74 -4.29 10.65 -3.49
C VAL A 74 -5.82 10.55 -3.46
N ALA A 75 -6.41 9.84 -4.43
CA ALA A 75 -7.87 9.61 -4.47
C ALA A 75 -8.35 8.87 -3.22
N GLU A 76 -7.64 7.82 -2.80
CA GLU A 76 -7.86 7.11 -1.54
C GLU A 76 -7.84 8.07 -0.33
N ALA A 77 -6.87 8.98 -0.25
CA ALA A 77 -6.76 9.91 0.88
C ALA A 77 -7.91 10.93 0.95
N ILE A 78 -8.56 11.21 -0.18
CA ILE A 78 -9.67 12.18 -0.27
C ILE A 78 -11.01 11.48 -0.07
N GLN A 79 -11.17 10.27 -0.62
CA GLN A 79 -12.41 9.50 -0.49
C GLN A 79 -12.49 8.84 0.89
N SER A 80 -13.70 8.79 1.44
CA SER A 80 -14.02 7.99 2.63
C SER A 80 -14.85 6.77 2.25
N GLY A 81 -14.80 5.75 3.10
CA GLY A 81 -15.61 4.52 2.93
C GLY A 81 -15.09 3.57 1.84
N GLU A 82 -16.02 2.85 1.21
CA GLU A 82 -15.71 1.70 0.35
C GLU A 82 -14.95 2.10 -0.94
N SER A 83 -15.22 3.31 -1.45
CA SER A 83 -14.52 3.86 -2.61
C SER A 83 -13.01 4.04 -2.36
N ALA A 84 -12.62 4.38 -1.13
CA ALA A 84 -11.21 4.54 -0.77
C ALA A 84 -10.46 3.21 -0.88
N ALA A 85 -11.07 2.11 -0.45
CA ALA A 85 -10.48 0.77 -0.52
C ALA A 85 -10.22 0.31 -1.97
N ILE A 86 -11.08 0.71 -2.92
CA ILE A 86 -10.87 0.44 -4.34
C ILE A 86 -9.62 1.18 -4.83
N TYR A 87 -9.51 2.48 -4.59
CA TYR A 87 -8.33 3.25 -4.99
C TYR A 87 -7.04 2.77 -4.32
N PHE A 88 -7.11 2.41 -3.04
CA PHE A 88 -6.04 1.76 -2.29
C PHE A 88 -5.55 0.48 -2.98
N SER A 89 -6.49 -0.40 -3.37
CA SER A 89 -6.15 -1.68 -3.98
C SER A 89 -5.50 -1.51 -5.35
N VAL A 90 -6.00 -0.60 -6.17
CA VAL A 90 -5.43 -0.28 -7.49
C VAL A 90 -4.03 0.31 -7.34
N GLY A 91 -3.86 1.31 -6.47
CA GLY A 91 -2.56 1.93 -6.23
C GLY A 91 -1.51 0.93 -5.72
N SER A 92 -1.91 0.05 -4.80
CA SER A 92 -1.04 -0.97 -4.23
C SER A 92 -0.66 -2.07 -5.22
N LEU A 93 -1.55 -2.41 -6.16
CA LEU A 93 -1.26 -3.34 -7.25
C LEU A 93 -0.12 -2.80 -8.13
N PHE A 94 -0.24 -1.53 -8.55
CA PHE A 94 0.77 -0.90 -9.40
C PHE A 94 2.11 -0.73 -8.67
N PHE A 95 2.10 -0.33 -7.40
CA PHE A 95 3.35 -0.27 -6.63
C PHE A 95 3.98 -1.65 -6.44
N SER A 96 3.20 -2.68 -6.10
CA SER A 96 3.73 -4.04 -5.94
C SER A 96 4.33 -4.58 -7.24
N TRP A 97 3.69 -4.27 -8.37
CA TRP A 97 4.20 -4.61 -9.70
C TRP A 97 5.51 -3.88 -10.04
N LEU A 98 5.63 -2.59 -9.70
CA LEU A 98 6.86 -1.83 -9.91
C LEU A 98 7.99 -2.32 -9.00
N LEU A 99 7.68 -2.66 -7.75
CA LEU A 99 8.64 -3.22 -6.79
C LEU A 99 9.14 -4.60 -7.23
N LEU A 100 8.28 -5.45 -7.82
CA LEU A 100 8.68 -6.68 -8.51
C LEU A 100 9.68 -6.38 -9.63
N ARG A 101 9.34 -5.42 -10.50
CA ARG A 101 10.17 -5.07 -11.67
C ARG A 101 11.51 -4.47 -11.27
N GLY A 102 11.54 -3.68 -10.21
CA GLY A 102 12.75 -3.08 -9.65
C GLY A 102 13.64 -4.04 -8.87
N ARG A 103 13.17 -5.27 -8.58
CA ARG A 103 13.84 -6.23 -7.69
C ARG A 103 14.23 -5.61 -6.34
N SER A 104 13.46 -4.62 -5.89
CA SER A 104 13.72 -3.83 -4.69
C SER A 104 13.30 -4.55 -3.40
N ILE A 105 12.44 -5.55 -3.52
CA ILE A 105 11.95 -6.45 -2.47
C ILE A 105 12.00 -7.91 -2.98
N PRO A 106 11.97 -8.92 -2.09
CA PRO A 106 12.05 -10.32 -2.50
C PRO A 106 10.85 -10.72 -3.36
N THR A 107 11.12 -11.47 -4.43
CA THR A 107 10.14 -11.82 -5.47
C THR A 107 8.89 -12.46 -4.89
N TRP A 108 9.02 -13.39 -3.93
CA TRP A 108 7.88 -14.05 -3.31
C TRP A 108 6.94 -13.06 -2.61
N LEU A 109 7.49 -12.08 -1.88
CA LEU A 109 6.70 -11.10 -1.14
C LEU A 109 5.92 -10.20 -2.09
N ALA A 110 6.55 -9.83 -3.18
CA ALA A 110 5.98 -8.92 -4.15
C ALA A 110 4.89 -9.61 -5.00
N TRP A 111 5.01 -10.91 -5.26
CA TRP A 111 3.91 -11.72 -5.82
C TRP A 111 2.71 -11.80 -4.88
N VAL A 112 2.93 -11.97 -3.57
CA VAL A 112 1.84 -11.94 -2.58
C VAL A 112 1.09 -10.60 -2.64
N GLY A 113 1.81 -9.48 -2.72
CA GLY A 113 1.21 -8.15 -2.84
C GLY A 113 0.39 -7.96 -4.12
N VAL A 114 0.89 -8.43 -5.25
CA VAL A 114 0.15 -8.38 -6.52
C VAL A 114 -1.12 -9.22 -6.46
N ILE A 115 -1.03 -10.45 -5.96
CA ILE A 115 -2.19 -11.36 -5.84
C ILE A 115 -3.22 -10.77 -4.86
N ALA A 116 -2.79 -10.31 -3.69
CA ALA A 116 -3.67 -9.70 -2.70
C ALA A 116 -4.37 -8.43 -3.23
N SER A 117 -3.62 -7.58 -3.93
CA SER A 117 -4.19 -6.36 -4.52
C SER A 117 -5.15 -6.69 -5.67
N ALA A 118 -4.80 -7.64 -6.54
CA ALA A 118 -5.69 -8.07 -7.63
C ALA A 118 -6.99 -8.67 -7.10
N LEU A 119 -6.91 -9.44 -6.02
CA LEU A 119 -8.06 -9.99 -5.33
C LEU A 119 -8.99 -8.88 -4.80
N LEU A 120 -8.43 -7.85 -4.15
CA LEU A 120 -9.17 -6.68 -3.67
C LEU A 120 -9.83 -5.90 -4.82
N VAL A 121 -9.11 -5.64 -5.92
CA VAL A 121 -9.62 -4.90 -7.08
C VAL A 121 -10.86 -5.56 -7.68
N VAL A 122 -10.95 -6.89 -7.65
CA VAL A 122 -12.10 -7.63 -8.19
C VAL A 122 -13.22 -7.77 -7.16
N ILE A 123 -12.90 -8.09 -5.90
CA ILE A 123 -13.91 -8.44 -4.91
C ILE A 123 -14.55 -7.20 -4.29
N LEU A 124 -13.82 -6.10 -4.08
CA LEU A 124 -14.39 -4.88 -3.48
C LEU A 124 -15.51 -4.27 -4.33
N PRO A 125 -15.38 -4.10 -5.66
CA PRO A 125 -16.49 -3.64 -6.48
C PRO A 125 -17.67 -4.63 -6.49
N LEU A 126 -17.41 -5.94 -6.43
CA LEU A 126 -18.46 -6.94 -6.34
C LEU A 126 -19.22 -6.87 -5.01
N GLN A 127 -18.54 -6.56 -3.91
CA GLN A 127 -19.17 -6.31 -2.61
C GLN A 127 -20.03 -5.05 -2.65
N LEU A 128 -19.53 -3.97 -3.27
CA LEU A 128 -20.27 -2.71 -3.45
C LEU A 128 -21.55 -2.90 -4.29
N VAL A 129 -21.51 -3.75 -5.32
CA VAL A 129 -22.67 -4.10 -6.16
C VAL A 129 -23.65 -5.04 -5.44
N GLY A 130 -23.33 -5.50 -4.23
CA GLY A 130 -24.21 -6.32 -3.41
C GLY A 130 -24.20 -7.81 -3.77
N PHE A 131 -23.29 -8.26 -4.63
CA PHE A 131 -23.20 -9.66 -5.08
C PHE A 131 -22.84 -10.61 -3.92
N PHE A 132 -22.18 -10.09 -2.88
CA PHE A 132 -21.85 -10.81 -1.64
C PHE A 132 -22.74 -10.41 -0.44
N GLY A 133 -23.78 -9.61 -0.65
CA GLY A 133 -24.85 -9.36 0.33
C GLY A 133 -24.44 -8.75 1.68
N GLY A 134 -23.23 -8.21 1.83
CA GLY A 134 -22.71 -7.74 3.11
C GLY A 134 -22.01 -6.40 2.99
N THR A 135 -22.37 -5.47 3.87
CA THR A 135 -21.59 -4.26 4.16
C THR A 135 -20.16 -4.65 4.51
N MET A 136 -19.19 -3.80 4.19
CA MET A 136 -17.78 -3.99 4.53
C MET A 136 -17.56 -4.00 6.06
N SER A 137 -17.89 -5.11 6.70
CA SER A 137 -17.82 -5.31 8.15
C SER A 137 -16.75 -6.35 8.48
N TRP A 138 -15.98 -6.08 9.54
CA TRP A 138 -15.00 -7.00 10.11
C TRP A 138 -15.60 -8.29 10.66
N ALA A 139 -16.92 -8.30 10.87
CA ALA A 139 -17.65 -9.51 11.24
C ALA A 139 -17.88 -10.46 10.05
N SER A 140 -17.73 -9.98 8.80
CA SER A 140 -17.95 -10.80 7.62
C SER A 140 -16.71 -11.64 7.28
N SER A 141 -16.90 -12.94 7.12
CA SER A 141 -15.81 -13.87 6.76
C SER A 141 -15.24 -13.57 5.37
N VAL A 142 -16.05 -13.02 4.46
CA VAL A 142 -15.62 -12.63 3.11
C VAL A 142 -14.64 -11.46 3.17
N THR A 143 -14.92 -10.43 3.98
CA THR A 143 -13.99 -9.30 4.17
C THR A 143 -12.66 -9.79 4.74
N TRP A 144 -12.68 -10.69 5.73
CA TRP A 144 -11.47 -11.26 6.31
C TRP A 144 -10.64 -12.05 5.29
N LEU A 145 -11.27 -12.88 4.45
CA LEU A 145 -10.58 -13.67 3.43
C LEU A 145 -9.81 -12.81 2.42
N VAL A 146 -10.34 -11.63 2.08
CA VAL A 146 -9.76 -10.75 1.06
C VAL A 146 -8.74 -9.78 1.67
N TRP A 147 -8.98 -9.29 2.89
CA TRP A 147 -8.07 -8.36 3.56
C TRP A 147 -6.89 -9.04 4.24
N LEU A 148 -7.01 -10.30 4.69
CA LEU A 148 -5.90 -11.01 5.34
C LEU A 148 -4.62 -11.06 4.48
N PRO A 149 -4.70 -11.51 3.21
CA PRO A 149 -3.52 -11.56 2.35
C PRO A 149 -2.87 -10.19 2.17
N MET A 150 -3.69 -9.14 2.07
CA MET A 150 -3.20 -7.76 1.93
C MET A 150 -2.54 -7.27 3.22
N LEU A 151 -3.17 -7.49 4.37
CA LEU A 151 -2.61 -7.11 5.68
C LEU A 151 -1.30 -7.84 5.95
N VAL A 152 -1.23 -9.15 5.65
CA VAL A 152 0.01 -9.93 5.77
C VAL A 152 1.09 -9.36 4.86
N PHE A 153 0.74 -9.01 3.62
CA PHE A 153 1.67 -8.36 2.69
C PHE A 153 2.18 -7.03 3.23
N GLU A 154 1.30 -6.12 3.63
CA GLU A 154 1.67 -4.78 4.07
C GLU A 154 2.51 -4.80 5.35
N VAL A 155 2.12 -5.61 6.35
CA VAL A 155 2.90 -5.75 7.58
C VAL A 155 4.28 -6.31 7.26
N THR A 156 4.35 -7.37 6.45
CA THR A 156 5.64 -7.98 6.09
C THR A 156 6.51 -7.01 5.30
N LEU A 157 5.93 -6.25 4.38
CA LEU A 157 6.63 -5.24 3.58
C LEU A 157 7.08 -4.05 4.43
N ALA A 158 6.29 -3.62 5.41
CA ALA A 158 6.64 -2.57 6.36
C ALA A 158 7.87 -2.96 7.19
N PHE A 159 7.86 -4.16 7.77
CA PHE A 159 9.01 -4.70 8.50
C PHE A 159 10.24 -4.86 7.60
N TRP A 160 10.04 -5.31 6.35
CA TRP A 160 11.13 -5.44 5.38
C TRP A 160 11.80 -4.10 5.11
N PHE A 161 11.01 -3.05 4.82
CA PHE A 161 11.53 -1.71 4.58
C PHE A 161 12.22 -1.10 5.81
N MET A 162 11.72 -1.39 7.01
CA MET A 162 12.33 -0.93 8.25
C MET A 162 13.70 -1.58 8.50
N ILE A 163 13.83 -2.89 8.27
CA ILE A 163 15.04 -3.66 8.58
C ILE A 163 16.08 -3.57 7.47
N LYS A 164 15.72 -3.90 6.22
CA LYS A 164 16.67 -4.06 5.11
C LYS A 164 16.82 -2.82 4.23
N GLY A 165 15.79 -2.00 4.11
CA GLY A 165 15.73 -0.95 3.09
C GLY A 165 15.74 -1.51 1.66
N VAL A 166 15.87 -0.64 0.66
CA VAL A 166 15.87 -1.01 -0.77
C VAL A 166 17.30 -1.15 -1.29
N ALA A 167 17.60 -2.27 -1.95
CA ALA A 167 18.88 -2.49 -2.61
C ALA A 167 18.91 -1.83 -4.00
N ILE A 168 19.83 -0.90 -4.23
CA ILE A 168 20.09 -0.34 -5.57
C ILE A 168 21.07 -1.29 -6.27
N PRO A 169 20.79 -1.76 -7.50
CA PRO A 169 21.81 -2.39 -8.34
C PRO A 169 22.88 -1.34 -8.64
N THR A 170 24.08 -1.53 -8.08
CA THR A 170 25.20 -0.63 -8.29
C THR A 170 25.57 -0.62 -9.78
N ALA A 171 25.27 0.46 -10.50
CA ALA A 171 25.65 0.67 -11.90
C ALA A 171 27.18 0.79 -12.12
N GLN A 172 27.97 0.59 -11.08
CA GLN A 172 29.42 0.75 -11.07
C GLN A 172 30.19 -0.40 -11.74
N ASN A 173 29.53 -1.52 -12.07
CA ASN A 173 30.17 -2.67 -12.72
C ASN A 173 30.17 -2.61 -14.26
N ARG A 174 29.59 -1.56 -14.88
CA ARG A 174 29.54 -1.40 -16.35
C ARG A 174 30.65 -0.50 -16.90
N LEU A 175 31.33 0.27 -16.05
CA LEU A 175 32.39 1.21 -16.46
C LEU A 175 33.81 0.68 -16.23
N SER A 176 33.98 -0.50 -15.64
CA SER A 176 35.28 -1.18 -15.51
C SER A 176 35.56 -2.19 -16.62
N ASN A 177 34.67 -2.31 -17.60
CA ASN A 177 34.75 -3.23 -18.74
C ASN A 177 34.74 -2.49 -20.09
N ILE A 178 35.09 -1.20 -20.09
CA ILE A 178 35.33 -0.40 -21.30
C ILE A 178 36.75 0.14 -21.24
#